data_AF-A0A3N5NY94-F1
#
_entry.id   AF-A0A3N5NY94-F1
#
_cell.length_a   1.000
_cell.length_b   1.000
_cell.length_c   1.000
_cell.angle_alpha   90.00
_cell.angle_beta   90.00
_cell.angle_gamma   90.00
#
_symmetry.space_group_name_H-M   'P 1'
#
loop_
_entity.id
_entity.type
_entity.pdbx_description
1 polymer ?
#
loop_
_entity_poly.entity_id
_entity_poly.type
_entity_poly.pdbx_seq_one_letter_code
_entity_poly.pdbx_strand_id
1 'polypeptide(L)' 'MGSTTTSPSIDNPIRVALVGSERVTRAGLRLLIDSQPGLRVVCECESDVDVAATWSASRPQIAVIDVDGRGPGDF' A
#
# COMPACT_ATOMS: atom_id res chain seq x y z
N MET A 1 -0.69 -16.61 27.85
CA MET A 1 -0.39 -17.11 26.50
C MET A 1 0.25 -15.98 25.72
N GLY A 2 1.53 -16.09 25.38
CA GLY A 2 2.25 -15.02 24.68
C GLY A 2 1.89 -15.01 23.20
N SER A 3 1.42 -13.87 22.69
CA SER A 3 1.18 -13.64 21.27
C SER A 3 2.52 -13.72 20.54
N THR A 4 2.76 -14.76 19.74
CA THR A 4 3.98 -14.85 18.94
C THR A 4 3.85 -13.89 17.75
N THR A 5 4.22 -12.63 17.94
CA THR A 5 4.33 -11.66 16.84
C THR A 5 5.47 -12.10 15.94
N THR A 6 5.14 -12.81 14.86
CA THR A 6 6.12 -13.17 13.83
C THR A 6 6.48 -11.90 13.06
N SER A 7 7.72 -11.47 13.17
CA SER A 7 8.24 -10.34 12.41
C SER A 7 8.16 -10.63 10.91
N PRO A 8 7.83 -9.62 10.07
CA PRO A 8 7.79 -9.80 8.62
C PRO A 8 9.13 -10.28 8.06
N SER A 9 9.09 -11.13 7.05
CA SER A 9 10.26 -11.74 6.40
C SER A 9 10.08 -11.78 4.89
N ILE A 10 11.14 -12.12 4.15
CA ILE A 10 11.09 -12.26 2.68
C ILE A 10 10.03 -13.31 2.26
N ASP A 11 9.90 -14.40 3.01
CA ASP A 11 8.97 -15.49 2.70
C ASP A 11 7.52 -15.16 3.04
N ASN A 12 7.29 -14.17 3.91
CA ASN A 12 5.97 -13.70 4.28
C ASN A 12 5.96 -12.17 4.45
N PRO A 13 6.05 -11.40 3.35
CA PRO A 13 6.16 -9.96 3.40
C PRO A 13 4.81 -9.32 3.73
N ILE A 14 4.85 -8.15 4.38
CA ILE A 14 3.69 -7.29 4.53
C ILE A 14 3.31 -6.77 3.14
N ARG A 15 2.07 -7.05 2.76
CA ARG A 15 1.50 -6.64 1.47
C ARG A 15 1.01 -5.20 1.55
N VAL A 16 1.55 -4.35 0.71
CA VAL A 16 1.31 -2.91 0.70
C VAL A 16 0.49 -2.52 -0.53
N ALA A 17 -0.54 -1.71 -0.34
CA ALA A 17 -1.22 -0.98 -1.41
C ALA A 17 -0.67 0.45 -1.49
N LEU A 18 -0.46 0.95 -2.71
CA LEU A 18 -0.16 2.37 -2.95
C LEU A 18 -1.38 3.03 -3.57
N VAL A 19 -1.83 4.14 -2.98
CA VAL A 19 -2.96 4.94 -3.47
C VAL A 19 -2.48 6.39 -3.60
N GLY A 20 -2.67 6.99 -4.76
CA GLY A 20 -2.33 8.40 -4.99
C GLY A 20 -2.52 8.78 -6.45
N SER A 21 -2.60 10.06 -6.77
CA SER A 21 -2.87 10.55 -8.13
C SER A 21 -1.60 10.57 -9.01
N GLU A 22 -0.46 10.90 -8.43
CA GLU A 22 0.77 11.16 -9.19
C GLU A 22 1.61 9.89 -9.44
N ARG A 23 1.76 9.53 -10.72
CA ARG A 23 2.48 8.32 -11.14
C ARG A 23 3.96 8.31 -10.73
N VAL A 24 4.63 9.46 -10.75
CA VAL A 24 6.05 9.56 -10.40
C VAL A 24 6.25 9.29 -8.90
N THR A 25 5.41 9.88 -8.05
CA THR A 25 5.40 9.62 -6.60
C THR A 25 5.14 8.14 -6.30
N ARG A 26 4.12 7.53 -6.92
CA ARG A 26 3.86 6.08 -6.77
C ARG A 26 5.04 5.22 -7.19
N ALA A 27 5.67 5.51 -8.33
CA ALA A 27 6.83 4.77 -8.81
C ALA A 27 8.02 4.86 -7.85
N GLY A 28 8.29 6.04 -7.31
CA GLY A 28 9.33 6.25 -6.30
C GLY A 28 9.05 5.50 -5.00
N LEU A 29 7.83 5.61 -4.47
CA LEU A 29 7.40 4.88 -3.27
C LEU A 29 7.48 3.37 -3.46
N ARG A 30 7.07 2.87 -4.63
CA ARG A 30 7.19 1.44 -4.95
C ARG A 30 8.65 0.98 -4.89
N LEU A 31 9.56 1.71 -5.52
CA LEU A 31 10.98 1.36 -5.52
C LEU A 31 11.55 1.32 -4.09
N LEU A 32 11.17 2.30 -3.25
CA LEU A 32 11.59 2.33 -1.84
C LEU A 32 10.99 1.17 -1.03
N ILE A 33 9.71 0.85 -1.20
CA ILE A 33 9.05 -0.22 -0.45
C ILE A 33 9.57 -1.59 -0.87
N ASP A 34 9.66 -1.87 -2.17
CA ASP A 34 10.16 -3.16 -2.67
C ASP A 34 11.66 -3.35 -2.35
N SER A 35 12.40 -2.29 -1.99
CA SER A 35 13.77 -2.38 -1.48
C SER A 35 13.87 -2.86 -0.02
N GLN A 36 12.78 -2.82 0.75
CA GLN A 36 12.77 -3.22 2.15
C GLN A 36 12.47 -4.71 2.30
N PRO A 37 13.37 -5.49 2.93
CA PRO A 37 13.09 -6.88 3.24
C PRO A 37 11.82 -7.01 4.10
N GLY A 38 10.91 -7.88 3.67
CA GLY A 38 9.65 -8.12 4.39
C GLY A 38 8.52 -7.15 4.05
N LEU A 39 8.69 -6.25 3.09
CA LEU A 39 7.59 -5.48 2.48
C LEU A 39 7.45 -5.84 1.00
N ARG A 40 6.24 -5.69 0.46
CA ARG A 40 5.99 -5.84 -0.99
C ARG A 40 4.78 -5.05 -1.43
N VAL A 41 4.90 -4.28 -2.51
CA VAL A 41 3.74 -3.64 -3.13
C VAL A 41 2.96 -4.65 -3.96
N VAL A 42 1.68 -4.85 -3.61
CA VAL A 42 0.78 -5.83 -4.24
C VAL A 42 -0.29 -5.20 -5.13
N CYS A 43 -0.57 -3.91 -4.96
CA CYS A 43 -1.42 -3.16 -5.89
C CYS A 43 -1.10 -1.66 -5.84
N GLU A 44 -1.34 -1.00 -6.97
CA GLU A 44 -1.25 0.44 -7.13
C GLU A 44 -2.60 0.95 -7.66
N CYS A 45 -3.14 2.00 -7.05
CA CYS A 45 -4.43 2.58 -7.40
C CYS A 45 -4.26 4.09 -7.57
N GLU A 46 -5.02 4.65 -8.51
CA GLU A 46 -5.27 6.09 -8.55
C GLU A 46 -6.42 6.41 -7.57
N SER A 47 -6.47 7.64 -7.06
CA SER A 47 -7.40 8.03 -5.98
C SER A 47 -8.88 7.93 -6.37
N ASP A 48 -9.16 7.90 -7.67
CA ASP A 48 -10.46 7.86 -8.34
C ASP A 48 -10.92 6.45 -8.76
N VAL A 49 -10.13 5.40 -8.48
CA VAL A 49 -10.47 4.00 -8.76
C VAL A 49 -11.27 3.39 -7.61
N ASP A 50 -12.12 2.39 -7.90
CA ASP A 50 -12.78 1.56 -6.88
C ASP A 50 -11.73 0.79 -6.04
N VAL A 51 -11.35 1.41 -4.92
CA VAL A 51 -10.38 0.88 -3.96
C VAL A 51 -10.88 -0.42 -3.32
N ALA A 52 -12.19 -0.60 -3.14
CA ALA A 52 -12.74 -1.77 -2.46
C ALA A 52 -12.65 -3.04 -3.30
N ALA A 53 -12.95 -2.94 -4.60
CA ALA A 53 -12.76 -4.04 -5.54
C ALA A 53 -11.27 -4.41 -5.65
N THR A 54 -10.41 -3.41 -5.76
CA THR A 54 -8.96 -3.61 -5.89
C THR A 54 -8.35 -4.23 -4.64
N TRP A 55 -8.78 -3.76 -3.45
CA TRP A 55 -8.37 -4.31 -2.16
C TRP A 55 -8.78 -5.78 -1.99
N SER A 56 -9.98 -6.13 -2.41
CA SER A 56 -10.49 -7.51 -2.31
C SER A 56 -9.66 -8.47 -3.16
N ALA A 57 -9.23 -8.04 -4.35
CA ALA A 57 -8.42 -8.83 -5.27
C ALA A 57 -6.96 -8.99 -4.80
N SER A 58 -6.32 -7.92 -4.32
CA SER A 58 -4.89 -7.93 -3.95
C SER A 58 -4.63 -8.23 -2.47
N ARG A 59 -5.66 -8.20 -1.63
CA ARG A 59 -5.64 -8.46 -0.18
C ARG A 59 -4.46 -7.81 0.55
N PRO A 60 -4.24 -6.49 0.37
CA PRO A 60 -3.16 -5.79 1.05
C PRO A 60 -3.43 -5.77 2.56
N GLN A 61 -2.37 -5.65 3.35
CA GLN A 61 -2.43 -5.58 4.81
C GLN A 61 -2.36 -4.14 5.29
N ILE A 62 -1.65 -3.30 4.56
CA ILE A 62 -1.52 -1.86 4.82
C ILE A 62 -1.66 -1.09 3.50
N ALA A 63 -2.07 0.17 3.59
CA ALA A 63 -2.01 1.11 2.49
C ALA A 63 -1.14 2.31 2.84
N VAL A 64 -0.43 2.80 1.84
CA VAL A 64 0.17 4.13 1.82
C VAL A 64 -0.71 4.98 0.92
N ILE A 65 -1.30 6.02 1.48
CA ILE A 65 -2.23 6.89 0.78
C ILE A 65 -1.58 8.27 0.69
N ASP A 66 -1.36 8.71 -0.54
CA ASP A 66 -1.01 10.08 -0.85
C ASP A 66 -2.26 10.95 -0.71
N VAL A 67 -2.22 11.84 0.28
CA VAL A 67 -3.30 12.77 0.58
C VAL A 67 -2.90 14.14 0.05
N ASP A 68 -2.90 14.28 -1.28
CA ASP A 68 -2.82 15.59 -1.93
C ASP A 68 -3.79 16.53 -1.20
N GLY A 69 -3.37 17.75 -0.83
CA GLY A 69 -3.97 18.61 0.22
C GLY A 69 -5.44 19.06 0.09
N ARG A 70 -6.23 18.38 -0.72
CA ARG A 70 -7.69 18.34 -0.70
C ARG A 70 -8.11 17.21 0.25
N GLY A 71 -8.42 17.57 1.50
CA GLY A 71 -8.72 16.60 2.55
C GLY A 71 -10.03 15.83 2.31
N PRO A 72 -10.32 14.79 3.11
CA PRO A 72 -11.64 14.15 3.09
C PRO A 72 -12.71 15.19 3.43
N GLY A 73 -13.51 15.60 2.43
CA GLY A 73 -14.56 16.61 2.59
C GLY A 73 -14.68 17.60 1.43
N ASP A 74 -13.73 17.62 0.52
CA ASP A 74 -13.74 18.54 -0.62
C ASP A 74 -14.40 17.91 -1.86
N PHE A 75 -15.71 17.62 -1.77
CA PHE A 75 -16.60 17.27 -2.88
C PHE A 75 -17.58 18.42 -3.16
#